data_AF-A0A3E0PZY3-F1
#
_entry.id   AF-A0A3E0PZY3-F1
#
_cell.length_a   1.000
_cell.length_b   1.000
_cell.length_c   1.000
_cell.angle_alpha   90.00
_cell.angle_beta   90.00
_cell.angle_gamma   90.00
#
_symmetry.space_group_name_H-M   'P 1'
#
loop_
_entity.id
_entity.type
_entity.pdbx_description
1 polymer ?
#
loop_
_entity_poly.entity_id
_entity_poly.type
_entity_poly.pdbx_seq_one_letter_code
_entity_poly.pdbx_strand_id
1 'polypeptide(L)' 'MVDDPIVEDVYQARQKILDQCNGDLKKWMERLRVSQSEHADRVVSMEDVQENRRLRKSAS' A
#
# COMPACT_ATOMS: atom_id res chain seq x y z
N MET A 1 15.40 0.48 -10.94
CA MET A 1 16.46 0.99 -10.05
C MET A 1 16.04 0.62 -8.64
N VAL A 2 16.82 -0.24 -8.00
CA VAL A 2 16.55 -0.79 -6.65
C VAL A 2 17.17 0.10 -5.56
N ASP A 3 17.87 1.17 -5.94
CA ASP A 3 18.65 2.03 -5.03
C ASP A 3 17.90 3.27 -4.53
N ASP A 4 16.58 3.33 -4.68
CA ASP A 4 15.80 4.41 -4.08
C ASP A 4 15.60 4.10 -2.58
N PRO A 5 16.10 4.95 -1.66
CA PRO A 5 15.98 4.71 -0.22
C PRO A 5 14.52 4.60 0.25
N ILE A 6 13.58 5.27 -0.43
CA ILE A 6 12.15 5.15 -0.13
C ILE A 6 11.64 3.75 -0.49
N VAL A 7 12.10 3.21 -1.61
CA VAL A 7 11.69 1.87 -2.06
C VAL A 7 12.22 0.80 -1.09
N GLU A 8 13.45 0.94 -0.62
CA GLU A 8 14.03 0.06 0.39
C GLU A 8 13.25 0.10 1.72
N ASP A 9 12.90 1.30 2.21
CA ASP A 9 12.08 1.46 3.41
C ASP A 9 10.73 0.78 3.28
N VAL A 10 10.09 0.88 2.10
CA VAL A 10 8.83 0.18 1.81
C VAL A 10 9.02 -1.34 1.85
N TYR A 11 10.10 -1.87 1.29
CA TYR A 11 10.38 -3.30 1.35
C TYR A 11 10.62 -3.79 2.78
N GLN A 12 11.41 -3.07 3.56
CA GLN A 12 11.66 -3.42 4.96
C GLN A 12 10.37 -3.37 5.80
N ALA A 13 9.51 -2.38 5.58
CA ALA A 13 8.21 -2.30 6.24
C ALA A 13 7.32 -3.51 5.89
N ARG A 14 7.28 -3.91 4.61
CA ARG A 14 6.53 -5.09 4.16
C ARG A 14 7.05 -6.38 4.77
N GLN A 15 8.38 -6.54 4.86
CA GLN A 15 8.98 -7.73 5.48
C GLN A 15 8.63 -7.82 6.97
N LYS A 16 8.74 -6.73 7.72
CA LYS A 16 8.34 -6.68 9.14
C LYS A 16 6.87 -7.06 9.34
N ILE A 17 5.99 -6.63 8.43
CA ILE A 17 4.56 -7.01 8.47
C ILE A 17 4.39 -8.51 8.21
N LEU A 18 5.14 -9.08 7.25
CA LEU A 18 5.12 -10.52 6.95
C LEU A 18 5.54 -11.35 8.16
N ASP A 19 6.63 -10.94 8.81
CA ASP A 19 7.21 -11.62 9.96
C ASP A 19 6.24 -11.57 11.15
N GLN A 20 5.59 -10.43 11.39
CA GLN A 20 4.54 -10.29 12.41
C GLN A 20 3.33 -11.22 12.16
N CYS A 21 3.06 -11.54 10.90
CA CYS A 21 2.03 -12.50 10.52
C CYS A 21 2.55 -13.95 10.48
N ASN A 22 3.82 -14.22 10.82
CA ASN A 22 4.49 -15.52 10.69
C ASN A 22 4.38 -16.12 9.28
N GLY A 23 4.38 -15.28 8.25
CA GLY A 23 4.15 -15.72 6.87
C GLY A 23 2.73 -16.24 6.58
N ASP A 24 1.79 -16.12 7.53
CA ASP A 24 0.40 -16.56 7.37
C ASP A 24 -0.40 -15.52 6.58
N LEU A 25 -0.75 -15.86 5.34
CA LEU A 25 -1.53 -15.02 4.45
C LEU A 25 -2.91 -14.67 5.03
N LYS A 26 -3.54 -15.56 5.78
CA LYS A 26 -4.86 -15.30 6.38
C LYS A 26 -4.76 -14.21 7.45
N LYS A 27 -3.73 -14.27 8.30
CA LYS A 27 -3.48 -13.23 9.31
C LYS A 27 -3.13 -11.89 8.68
N TRP A 28 -2.34 -11.92 7.60
CA TRP A 28 -2.04 -10.72 6.82
C TRP A 28 -3.32 -10.07 6.29
N MET A 29 -4.18 -10.85 5.63
CA MET A 29 -5.42 -10.35 5.03
C MET A 29 -6.37 -9.77 6.09
N GLU A 30 -6.47 -10.42 7.25
CA GLU A 30 -7.29 -9.93 8.35
C GLU A 30 -6.79 -8.58 8.88
N ARG A 31 -5.47 -8.46 9.09
CA ARG A 31 -4.85 -7.20 9.49
C ARG A 31 -5.10 -6.07 8.47
N LEU A 32 -5.00 -6.37 7.18
CA LEU A 32 -5.28 -5.38 6.14
C LEU A 32 -6.73 -4.90 6.20
N ARG A 33 -7.70 -5.80 6.41
CA ARG A 33 -9.12 -5.41 6.54
C ARG A 33 -9.36 -4.50 7.73
N VAL A 34 -8.80 -4.84 8.89
CA VAL A 34 -8.89 -3.99 10.09
C VAL A 34 -8.29 -2.61 9.81
N SER A 35 -7.06 -2.57 9.27
CA SER A 35 -6.39 -1.30 8.94
C SER A 35 -7.15 -0.47 7.91
N GLN A 36 -7.79 -1.08 6.92
CA GLN A 36 -8.64 -0.39 5.94
C GLN A 36 -9.89 0.20 6.61
N SER A 37 -10.49 -0.51 7.56
CA SER A 37 -11.66 -0.01 8.29
C SER A 37 -11.32 1.15 9.24
N GLU A 38 -10.13 1.14 9.85
CA GLU A 38 -9.66 2.20 10.75
C GLU A 38 -9.19 3.45 10.00
N HIS A 39 -8.76 3.29 8.74
CA HIS A 39 -8.18 4.35 7.91
C HIS A 39 -8.82 4.40 6.53
N ALA A 40 -10.15 4.45 6.48
CA ALA A 40 -10.91 4.44 5.24
C ALA A 40 -10.52 5.60 4.29
N ASP A 41 -10.11 6.75 4.83
CA ASP A 41 -9.62 7.92 4.11
C ASP A 41 -8.29 7.68 3.37
N ARG A 42 -7.54 6.65 3.77
CA ARG A 42 -6.24 6.28 3.18
C ARG A 42 -6.35 5.12 2.19
N VAL A 43 -7.54 4.57 2.00
CA VAL A 43 -7.80 3.52 1.00
C VAL A 43 -7.92 4.18 -0.36
N VAL A 44 -7.08 3.77 -1.31
CA VAL A 44 -7.08 4.28 -2.67
C VAL A 44 -7.61 3.19 -3.60
N SER A 45 -8.63 3.52 -4.38
CA SER A 45 -9.18 2.64 -5.42
C SER A 45 -8.41 2.76 -6.73
N MET A 46 -8.59 1.79 -7.63
CA MET A 46 -7.96 1.87 -8.95
C MET A 46 -8.58 2.98 -9.79
N GLU A 47 -9.86 3.27 -9.56
CA GLU A 47 -10.58 4.39 -10.12
C GLU A 47 -9.93 5.72 -9.72
N ASP A 48 -9.61 5.91 -8.43
CA ASP A 48 -8.92 7.10 -7.92
C ASP A 48 -7.54 7.29 -8.57
N VAL A 49 -6.80 6.19 -8.75
CA VAL A 49 -5.48 6.23 -9.41
C VAL A 49 -5.62 6.63 -10.88
N GLN A 50 -6.61 6.07 -11.57
CA GLN A 50 -6.85 6.39 -12.98
C GLN A 50 -7.30 7.84 -13.18
N GLU A 51 -8.20 8.33 -12.31
CA GLU A 51 -8.67 9.71 -12.33
C GLU A 51 -7.53 10.69 -12.06
N ASN A 52 -6.75 10.47 -11.01
CA ASN A 52 -5.55 11.29 -10.72
C ASN A 52 -4.57 11.30 -11.89
N ARG A 53 -4.40 10.16 -12.58
CA ARG A 53 -3.55 10.07 -13.77
C ARG A 53 -4.11 10.91 -14.93
N ARG A 54 -5.43 10.98 -15.11
CA ARG A 54 -6.06 11.83 -16.12
C ARG A 54 -5.87 13.31 -15.79
N LEU A 55 -6.16 13.70 -14.54
CA LEU A 55 -6.02 15.09 -14.07
C LEU A 55 -4.59 15.63 -14.24
N ARG A 56 -3.58 14.81 -13.91
CA ARG A 56 -2.17 15.17 -14.11
C ARG A 56 -1.78 15.32 -15.58
N LYS A 57 -2.43 14.59 -16.48
CA LYS A 57 -2.19 14.70 -17.94
C LYS A 57 -2.88 15.91 -18.56
N SER A 58 -4.01 16.36 -18.02
CA SER A 58 -4.71 17.56 -18.50
C SER A 58 -4.11 18.87 -17.98
N ALA A 59 -3.26 18.80 -16.95
CA ALA A 59 -2.58 19.95 -16.35
C ALA A 59 -1.15 20.18 -16.91
N SER A 60 -0.72 19.38 -17.89
CA SER A 60 0.58 19.44 -18.55
C SER A 60 0.42 19.69 -20.05
#